data_AF-A0AAP5Z2B1-F1
#
_entry.id   AF-A0AAP5Z2B1-F1
#
_cell.length_a   1.000
_cell.length_b   1.000
_cell.length_c   1.000
_cell.angle_alpha   90.00
_cell.angle_beta   90.00
_cell.angle_gamma   90.00
#
_symmetry.space_group_name_H-M   'P 1'
#
loop_
_entity.id
_entity.type
_entity.pdbx_description
1 polymer ?
#
loop_
_entity_poly.entity_id
_entity_poly.type
_entity_poly.pdbx_seq_one_letter_code
_entity_poly.pdbx_strand_id
1 'polypeptide(L)'
;TQHLFQKTPEALQNANIRALIKTKMPNELSQILSRCLECDDIHLQNIDNEQQLSLTTRRLSNHGYLLFAIQDITEIEEAMNRQRVAGRVFEASQDGLIVLNHKGVITMVNPAVTKLVGLEIDQLVGQSFIQTIRWRKLQEMMPSIIESIENYGVWQGEVIEQNHLGLLVPMFARVNRIVKCEDNG
;
A
#
# COMPACT_ATOMS: atom_id res chain seq x y z
N THR A 1 19.47 9.53 -20.41
CA THR A 1 19.04 9.20 -19.03
C THR A 1 20.03 8.21 -18.47
N GLN A 2 21.02 8.67 -17.70
CA GLN A 2 22.04 7.79 -17.11
C GLN A 2 21.64 7.50 -15.67
N HIS A 3 21.26 6.27 -15.38
CA HIS A 3 21.08 5.83 -13.99
C HIS A 3 22.44 5.91 -13.29
N LEU A 4 22.47 6.45 -12.07
CA LEU A 4 23.68 6.58 -11.26
C LEU A 4 24.43 5.24 -11.13
N PHE A 5 23.67 4.14 -11.07
CA PHE A 5 24.14 2.76 -10.93
C PHE A 5 24.57 2.08 -12.24
N GLN A 6 24.44 2.75 -13.40
CA GLN A 6 24.91 2.23 -14.69
C GLN A 6 26.29 2.79 -15.10
N LYS A 7 26.93 3.57 -14.23
CA LYS A 7 28.28 4.12 -14.48
C LYS A 7 29.36 3.07 -14.18
N THR A 8 30.39 3.01 -15.02
CA THR A 8 31.54 2.11 -14.78
C THR A 8 32.32 2.55 -13.54
N PRO A 9 32.96 1.63 -12.80
CA PRO A 9 33.77 1.96 -11.61
C PRO A 9 34.85 3.03 -11.90
N GLU A 10 35.44 3.00 -13.09
CA GLU A 10 36.45 3.95 -13.56
C GLU A 10 35.88 5.38 -13.71
N ALA A 11 34.62 5.51 -14.15
CA ALA A 11 33.93 6.80 -14.25
C ALA A 11 33.55 7.39 -12.88
N LEU A 12 33.51 6.55 -11.83
CA LEU A 12 33.17 6.95 -10.47
C LEU A 12 34.41 7.30 -9.63
N GLN A 13 35.58 6.77 -9.98
CA GLN A 13 36.81 6.86 -9.18
C GLN A 13 37.36 8.30 -9.02
N ASN A 14 37.05 9.20 -9.95
CA ASN A 14 37.46 10.62 -9.93
C ASN A 14 36.28 11.60 -9.92
N ALA A 15 35.05 11.09 -9.83
CA ALA A 15 33.87 11.92 -9.86
C ALA A 15 33.53 12.43 -8.46
N ASN A 16 33.19 13.72 -8.37
CA ASN A 16 32.69 14.27 -7.11
C ASN A 16 31.27 13.75 -6.86
N ILE A 17 31.03 13.13 -5.70
CA ILE A 17 29.72 12.63 -5.29
C ILE A 17 28.62 13.70 -5.42
N ARG A 18 28.95 14.98 -5.16
CA ARG A 18 28.01 16.11 -5.31
C ARG A 18 27.62 16.40 -6.75
N ALA A 19 28.50 16.10 -7.70
CA ALA A 19 28.22 16.23 -9.13
C ALA A 19 27.44 15.03 -9.67
N LEU A 20 27.54 13.88 -9.00
CA LEU A 20 26.84 12.65 -9.36
C LEU A 20 25.39 12.64 -8.87
N ILE A 21 25.08 13.31 -7.75
CA ILE A 21 23.77 13.28 -7.12
C ILE A 21 23.28 14.70 -6.92
N LYS A 22 22.40 15.15 -7.79
CA LYS A 22 21.70 16.43 -7.63
C LYS A 22 20.49 16.21 -6.74
N THR A 23 20.54 16.68 -5.51
CA THR A 23 19.42 16.53 -4.57
C THR A 23 18.62 17.82 -4.45
N LYS A 24 17.33 17.72 -4.13
CA LYS A 24 16.50 18.89 -3.76
C LYS A 24 17.03 19.64 -2.53
N MET A 25 17.84 18.98 -1.70
CA MET A 25 18.47 19.55 -0.51
C MET A 25 20.00 19.45 -0.61
N PRO A 26 20.65 20.28 -1.47
CA PRO A 26 22.09 20.15 -1.75
C PRO A 26 22.97 20.49 -0.54
N ASN A 27 22.44 21.25 0.42
CA ASN A 27 23.14 21.64 1.63
C ASN A 27 23.32 20.48 2.60
N GLU A 28 22.36 19.56 2.71
CA GLU A 28 22.44 18.42 3.64
C GLU A 28 23.57 17.47 3.23
N LEU A 29 23.60 17.09 1.94
CA LEU A 29 24.65 16.24 1.37
C LEU A 29 26.03 16.90 1.50
N SER A 30 26.11 18.22 1.30
CA SER A 30 27.35 18.98 1.48
C SER A 30 27.82 19.02 2.93
N GLN A 31 26.91 19.13 3.90
CA GLN A 31 27.23 19.10 5.33
C GLN A 31 27.69 17.73 5.78
N ILE A 32 27.02 16.66 5.35
CA ILE A 32 27.39 15.27 5.68
C ILE A 32 28.80 14.97 5.17
N LEU A 33 29.09 15.31 3.91
CA LEU A 33 30.41 15.09 3.31
C LEU A 33 31.50 15.98 3.91
N SER A 34 31.22 17.24 4.21
CA SER A 34 32.24 18.18 4.72
C SER A 34 32.58 17.95 6.19
N ARG A 35 31.62 17.47 6.98
CA ARG A 35 31.79 17.21 8.41
C ARG A 35 32.05 15.74 8.73
N CYS A 36 32.10 14.86 7.72
CA CYS A 36 32.18 13.41 7.87
C CYS A 36 31.17 12.88 8.91
N LEU A 37 29.92 13.38 8.84
CA LEU A 37 28.87 12.96 9.75
C LEU A 37 28.51 11.51 9.44
N GLU A 38 28.29 10.74 10.50
CA GLU A 38 27.65 9.43 10.39
C GLU A 38 26.14 9.65 10.38
N CYS A 39 25.49 9.08 9.38
CA CYS A 39 24.05 9.14 9.25
C CYS A 39 23.51 7.82 8.73
N ASP A 40 22.31 7.51 9.14
CA ASP A 40 21.54 6.36 8.68
C ASP A 40 20.25 6.85 8.05
N ASP A 41 19.84 6.19 6.97
CA ASP A 41 18.53 6.35 6.35
C ASP A 41 18.16 7.80 5.98
N ILE A 42 19.15 8.59 5.51
CA ILE A 42 18.85 9.93 4.99
C ILE A 42 18.23 9.80 3.61
N HIS A 43 16.96 10.20 3.51
CA HIS A 43 16.22 10.18 2.26
C HIS A 43 16.59 11.39 1.39
N LEU A 44 17.05 11.11 0.18
CA LEU A 44 17.43 12.11 -0.81
C LEU A 44 16.63 11.87 -2.08
N GLN A 45 16.05 12.94 -2.62
CA GLN A 45 15.43 12.89 -3.95
C GLN A 45 16.40 13.41 -5.00
N ASN A 46 16.73 12.57 -5.98
CA ASN A 46 17.49 12.96 -7.15
C ASN A 46 16.62 13.80 -8.10
N ILE A 47 17.10 14.97 -8.48
CA ILE A 47 16.38 15.92 -9.35
C ILE A 47 16.37 15.43 -10.81
N ASP A 48 17.43 14.77 -11.25
CA ASP A 48 17.60 14.46 -12.68
C ASP A 48 16.66 13.35 -13.17
N ASN A 49 16.15 12.51 -12.26
CA ASN A 49 15.35 11.33 -12.60
C ASN A 49 14.28 10.99 -11.54
N GLU A 50 13.98 11.92 -10.63
CA GLU A 50 13.02 11.77 -9.53
C GLU A 50 13.23 10.57 -8.60
N GLN A 51 14.39 9.91 -8.67
CA GLN A 51 14.70 8.75 -7.83
C GLN A 51 14.72 9.12 -6.35
N GLN A 52 14.19 8.22 -5.53
CA GLN A 52 14.34 8.26 -4.08
C GLN A 52 15.56 7.41 -3.71
N LEU A 53 16.48 8.01 -2.97
CA LEU A 53 17.74 7.40 -2.56
C LEU A 53 17.82 7.39 -1.04
N SER A 54 18.19 6.25 -0.45
CA SER A 54 18.60 6.20 0.95
C SER A 54 20.12 6.34 1.03
N LEU A 55 20.58 7.24 1.90
CA LEU A 55 21.98 7.51 2.16
C LEU A 55 22.37 7.05 3.57
N THR A 56 23.42 6.24 3.62
CA THR A 56 24.07 5.82 4.85
C THR A 56 25.56 6.16 4.80
N THR A 57 26.07 6.79 5.86
CA THR A 57 27.49 7.11 6.00
C THR A 57 28.05 6.60 7.31
N ARG A 58 29.24 5.98 7.27
CA ARG A 58 29.92 5.44 8.45
C ARG A 58 31.41 5.73 8.41
N ARG A 59 32.00 6.12 9.53
CA ARG A 59 33.45 6.28 9.59
C ARG A 59 34.12 4.91 9.72
N LEU A 60 35.13 4.65 8.89
CA LEU A 60 35.95 3.45 9.01
C LEU A 60 37.12 3.71 9.97
N SER A 61 37.25 2.85 10.97
CA SER A 61 38.13 2.99 12.13
C SER A 61 39.62 3.11 11.78
N ASN A 62 40.05 2.57 10.63
CA ASN A 62 41.48 2.33 10.40
C ASN A 62 42.21 3.44 9.62
N HIS A 63 41.52 4.32 8.88
CA HIS A 63 42.22 5.25 7.97
C HIS A 63 41.55 6.61 7.73
N GLY A 64 40.54 6.99 8.53
CA GLY A 64 39.84 8.26 8.32
C GLY A 64 39.00 8.30 7.04
N TYR A 65 38.73 7.13 6.43
CA TYR A 65 37.78 7.00 5.33
C TYR A 65 36.34 7.03 5.85
N LEU A 66 35.46 7.57 5.01
CA LEU A 66 34.01 7.54 5.19
C LEU A 66 33.43 6.51 4.21
N LEU A 67 32.77 5.48 4.72
CA LEU A 67 31.89 4.65 3.93
C LEU A 67 30.69 5.50 3.55
N PHE A 68 30.37 5.52 2.27
CA PHE A 68 29.23 6.23 1.72
C PHE A 68 28.44 5.23 0.88
N ALA A 69 27.28 4.83 1.38
CA ALA A 69 26.41 3.85 0.75
C ALA A 69 25.13 4.55 0.31
N ILE A 70 24.73 4.29 -0.94
CA ILE A 70 23.48 4.79 -1.50
C ILE A 70 22.70 3.61 -2.02
N GLN A 71 21.44 3.57 -1.63
CA GLN A 71 20.48 2.60 -2.12
C GLN A 71 19.39 3.32 -2.89
N ASP A 72 19.05 2.81 -4.08
CA ASP A 72 17.83 3.22 -4.76
C ASP A 72 16.64 2.61 -4.03
N ILE A 73 15.79 3.46 -3.46
CA ILE A 73 14.57 3.08 -2.74
C ILE A 73 13.32 3.55 -3.48
N THR A 74 13.44 3.98 -4.74
CA THR A 74 12.34 4.52 -5.54
C THR A 74 11.16 3.54 -5.61
N GLU A 75 11.42 2.28 -5.95
CA GLU A 75 10.38 1.26 -6.07
C GLU A 75 9.70 0.96 -4.73
N ILE A 76 10.45 1.00 -3.62
CA ILE A 76 9.95 0.78 -2.26
C ILE A 76 9.01 1.92 -1.87
N GLU A 77 9.46 3.16 -2.02
CA GLU A 77 8.67 4.36 -1.71
C GLU A 77 7.41 4.47 -2.58
N GLU A 78 7.52 4.17 -3.87
CA GLU A 78 6.37 4.13 -4.76
C GLU A 78 5.37 3.05 -4.35
N ALA A 79 5.83 1.85 -4.01
CA ALA A 79 4.96 0.77 -3.53
C ALA A 79 4.26 1.15 -2.21
N MET A 80 4.99 1.72 -1.26
CA MET A 80 4.44 2.22 0.01
C MET A 80 3.42 3.32 -0.24
N ASN A 81 3.71 4.27 -1.13
CA ASN A 81 2.80 5.34 -1.46
C ASN A 81 1.54 4.82 -2.17
N ARG A 82 1.67 3.88 -3.10
CA ARG A 82 0.52 3.20 -3.74
C ARG A 82 -0.38 2.53 -2.70
N GLN A 83 0.21 1.79 -1.75
CA GLN A 83 -0.55 1.14 -0.68
C GLN A 83 -1.26 2.17 0.21
N ARG A 84 -0.58 3.26 0.59
CA ARG A 84 -1.16 4.33 1.40
C ARG A 84 -2.32 5.03 0.69
N VAL A 85 -2.17 5.31 -0.61
CA VAL A 85 -3.23 5.91 -1.43
C VAL A 85 -4.41 4.94 -1.54
N ALA A 86 -4.17 3.66 -1.82
CA ALA A 86 -5.23 2.65 -1.87
C ALA A 86 -6.00 2.54 -0.54
N GLY A 87 -5.30 2.54 0.59
CA GLY A 87 -5.93 2.54 1.91
C GLY A 87 -6.79 3.79 2.15
N ARG A 88 -6.31 4.97 1.75
CA ARG A 88 -7.11 6.21 1.83
C ARG A 88 -8.34 6.18 0.94
N VAL A 89 -8.23 5.64 -0.27
CA VAL A 89 -9.37 5.47 -1.18
C VAL A 89 -10.40 4.51 -0.58
N PHE A 90 -9.95 3.40 0.00
CA PHE A 90 -10.82 2.44 0.68
C PHE A 90 -11.61 3.09 1.84
N GLU A 91 -10.92 3.81 2.72
CA GLU A 91 -11.50 4.53 3.86
C GLU A 91 -12.45 5.67 3.45
N ALA A 92 -12.10 6.41 2.40
CA ALA A 92 -12.88 7.55 1.92
C ALA A 92 -14.05 7.17 1.00
N SER A 93 -14.12 5.91 0.55
CA SER A 93 -15.18 5.43 -0.33
C SER A 93 -16.56 5.57 0.33
N GLN A 94 -17.53 6.09 -0.42
CA GLN A 94 -18.92 6.16 0.01
C GLN A 94 -19.65 4.82 -0.14
N ASP A 95 -19.16 3.97 -1.04
CA ASP A 95 -19.67 2.62 -1.20
C ASP A 95 -19.22 1.76 -0.01
N GLY A 96 -20.13 0.92 0.50
CA GLY A 96 -19.81 -0.05 1.54
C GLY A 96 -18.90 -1.15 0.98
N LEU A 97 -17.65 -1.18 1.44
CA LEU A 97 -16.66 -2.18 1.01
C LEU A 97 -16.40 -3.17 2.14
N ILE A 98 -16.64 -4.45 1.86
CA ILE A 98 -16.41 -5.57 2.78
C ILE A 98 -15.49 -6.59 2.10
N VAL A 99 -14.40 -6.96 2.77
CA VAL A 99 -13.49 -8.01 2.34
C VAL A 99 -13.64 -9.20 3.27
N LEU A 100 -13.82 -10.39 2.68
CA LEU A 100 -13.96 -11.66 3.39
C LEU A 100 -12.79 -12.58 3.04
N ASN A 101 -12.40 -13.44 3.97
CA ASN A 101 -11.53 -14.57 3.66
C ASN A 101 -12.32 -15.78 3.12
N HIS A 102 -11.61 -16.84 2.74
CA HIS A 102 -12.21 -18.08 2.19
C HIS A 102 -13.17 -18.81 3.15
N LYS A 103 -13.18 -18.46 4.45
CA LYS A 103 -14.10 -19.01 5.46
C LYS A 103 -15.32 -18.08 5.70
N GLY A 104 -15.46 -17.01 4.92
CA GLY A 104 -16.52 -16.02 5.10
C GLY A 104 -16.34 -15.13 6.33
N VAL A 105 -15.12 -15.05 6.88
CA VAL A 105 -14.79 -14.14 7.98
C VAL A 105 -14.42 -12.78 7.42
N ILE A 106 -14.99 -11.73 7.99
CA ILE A 106 -14.72 -10.34 7.63
C ILE A 106 -13.28 -10.01 7.99
N THR A 107 -12.46 -9.66 7.02
CA THR A 107 -11.06 -9.25 7.23
C THR A 107 -10.89 -7.74 7.19
N MET A 108 -11.74 -7.03 6.46
CA MET A 108 -11.68 -5.58 6.33
C MET A 108 -13.05 -5.01 5.98
N VAL A 109 -13.38 -3.86 6.56
CA VAL A 109 -14.56 -3.06 6.20
C VAL A 109 -14.18 -1.60 6.19
N ASN A 110 -14.80 -0.80 5.33
CA ASN A 110 -14.62 0.64 5.36
C ASN A 110 -15.68 1.34 6.24
N PRO A 111 -15.51 2.63 6.59
CA PRO A 111 -16.45 3.39 7.40
C PRO A 111 -17.85 3.55 6.78
N ALA A 112 -18.01 3.36 5.47
CA ALA A 112 -19.33 3.35 4.86
C ALA A 112 -20.15 2.14 5.30
N VAL A 113 -19.52 0.97 5.49
CA VAL A 113 -20.18 -0.24 5.99
C VAL A 113 -20.69 -0.05 7.40
N THR A 114 -19.93 0.58 8.29
CA THR A 114 -20.37 0.79 9.69
C THR A 114 -21.64 1.64 9.73
N LYS A 115 -21.73 2.68 8.90
CA LYS A 115 -22.94 3.50 8.72
C LYS A 115 -24.10 2.72 8.11
N LEU A 116 -23.82 1.88 7.10
CA LEU A 116 -24.81 1.07 6.41
C LEU A 116 -25.44 0.02 7.34
N VAL A 117 -24.60 -0.69 8.09
CA VAL A 117 -24.96 -1.83 8.94
C VAL A 117 -25.41 -1.38 10.33
N GLY A 118 -24.87 -0.29 10.85
CA GLY A 118 -25.12 0.21 12.21
C GLY A 118 -24.27 -0.47 13.29
N LEU A 119 -23.11 -1.03 12.92
CA LEU A 119 -22.16 -1.67 13.83
C LEU A 119 -20.78 -1.04 13.68
N GLU A 120 -20.02 -1.02 14.76
CA GLU A 120 -18.65 -0.50 14.75
C GLU A 120 -17.66 -1.52 14.14
N ILE A 121 -16.52 -1.02 13.66
CA ILE A 121 -15.54 -1.82 12.93
C ILE A 121 -14.98 -3.00 13.75
N ASP A 122 -14.80 -2.80 15.05
CA ASP A 122 -14.32 -3.78 16.02
C ASP A 122 -15.33 -4.92 16.26
N GLN A 123 -16.61 -4.65 16.02
CA GLN A 123 -17.68 -5.65 16.08
C GLN A 123 -17.81 -6.46 14.78
N LEU A 124 -17.22 -5.97 13.68
CA LEU A 124 -17.32 -6.58 12.35
C LEU A 124 -16.07 -7.41 12.01
N VAL A 125 -14.88 -6.82 12.17
CA VAL A 125 -13.63 -7.46 11.74
C VAL A 125 -13.32 -8.68 12.61
N GLY A 126 -12.94 -9.79 11.95
CA GLY A 126 -12.70 -11.08 12.58
C GLY A 126 -13.96 -11.91 12.82
N GLN A 127 -15.15 -11.37 12.55
CA GLN A 127 -16.41 -12.09 12.72
C GLN A 127 -16.90 -12.73 11.42
N SER A 128 -17.76 -13.75 11.55
CA SER A 128 -18.44 -14.34 10.41
C SER A 128 -19.42 -13.35 9.78
N PHE A 129 -19.32 -13.15 8.45
CA PHE A 129 -20.19 -12.23 7.71
C PHE A 129 -21.67 -12.58 7.88
N ILE A 130 -22.01 -13.86 7.67
CA ILE A 130 -23.39 -14.36 7.69
C ILE A 130 -24.01 -14.26 9.10
N GLN A 131 -23.21 -14.48 10.15
CA GLN A 131 -23.70 -14.44 11.53
C GLN A 131 -23.86 -13.01 12.05
N THR A 132 -22.95 -12.12 11.64
CA THR A 132 -22.88 -10.75 12.16
C THR A 132 -23.78 -9.81 11.38
N ILE A 133 -23.71 -9.87 10.05
CA ILE A 133 -24.49 -9.03 9.15
C ILE A 133 -25.71 -9.84 8.72
N ARG A 134 -26.85 -9.56 9.36
CA ARG A 134 -28.12 -10.29 9.21
C ARG A 134 -28.88 -9.93 7.92
N TRP A 135 -28.17 -9.81 6.81
CA TRP A 135 -28.73 -9.52 5.49
C TRP A 135 -29.35 -10.78 4.88
N ARG A 136 -30.64 -10.97 5.18
CA ARG A 136 -31.34 -12.22 4.92
C ARG A 136 -31.55 -12.49 3.43
N LYS A 137 -31.91 -11.48 2.63
CA LYS A 137 -32.12 -11.67 1.18
C LYS A 137 -30.81 -12.01 0.48
N LEU A 138 -29.72 -11.34 0.84
CA LEU A 138 -28.41 -11.65 0.31
C LEU A 138 -27.98 -13.09 0.66
N GLN A 139 -28.28 -13.54 1.89
CA GLN A 139 -28.05 -14.93 2.30
C GLN A 139 -28.89 -15.93 1.50
N GLU A 140 -30.16 -15.61 1.21
CA GLU A 140 -31.04 -16.43 0.36
C GLU A 140 -30.50 -16.54 -1.08
N MET A 141 -29.79 -15.50 -1.56
CA MET A 141 -29.17 -15.47 -2.89
C MET A 141 -27.78 -16.12 -2.95
N MET A 142 -27.24 -16.63 -1.82
CA MET A 142 -25.88 -17.20 -1.78
C MET A 142 -25.60 -18.27 -2.84
N PRO A 143 -26.49 -19.24 -3.13
CA PRO A 143 -26.24 -20.22 -4.19
C PRO A 143 -26.01 -19.57 -5.56
N SER A 144 -26.83 -18.58 -5.91
CA SER A 144 -26.70 -17.83 -7.18
C SER A 144 -25.44 -16.96 -7.20
N ILE A 145 -25.07 -16.37 -6.06
CA ILE A 145 -23.85 -15.56 -5.92
C ILE A 145 -22.61 -16.44 -6.15
N ILE A 146 -22.55 -17.60 -5.51
CA ILE A 146 -21.43 -18.54 -5.64
C ILE A 146 -21.31 -19.02 -7.09
N GLU A 147 -22.41 -19.49 -7.68
CA GLU A 147 -22.45 -19.95 -9.08
C GLU A 147 -21.97 -18.86 -10.04
N SER A 148 -22.43 -17.61 -9.83
CA SER A 148 -22.05 -16.50 -10.68
C SER A 148 -20.57 -16.14 -10.56
N ILE A 149 -20.01 -16.19 -9.35
CA ILE A 149 -18.57 -15.96 -9.11
C ILE A 149 -17.73 -17.08 -9.73
N GLU A 150 -18.18 -18.33 -9.67
CA GLU A 150 -17.47 -19.47 -10.24
C GLU A 150 -17.47 -19.44 -11.77
N ASN A 151 -18.61 -19.14 -12.39
CA ASN A 151 -18.77 -19.18 -13.84
C ASN A 151 -18.36 -17.89 -14.55
N TYR A 152 -18.52 -16.73 -13.90
CA TYR A 152 -18.36 -15.41 -14.52
C TYR A 152 -17.41 -14.46 -13.77
N GLY A 153 -16.91 -14.86 -12.59
CA GLY A 153 -15.97 -14.06 -11.79
C GLY A 153 -16.60 -12.93 -10.96
N VAL A 154 -17.87 -12.61 -11.21
CA VAL A 154 -18.62 -11.53 -10.55
C VAL A 154 -20.08 -11.91 -10.39
N TRP A 155 -20.70 -11.43 -9.31
CA TRP A 155 -22.14 -11.31 -9.14
C TRP A 155 -22.50 -9.85 -8.88
N GLN A 156 -23.65 -9.40 -9.38
CA GLN A 156 -24.19 -8.08 -9.09
C GLN A 156 -25.72 -8.10 -9.08
N GLY A 157 -26.34 -7.34 -8.17
CA GLY A 157 -27.79 -7.27 -8.06
C GLY A 157 -28.26 -6.24 -7.05
N GLU A 158 -29.52 -5.82 -7.21
CA GLU A 158 -30.21 -4.97 -6.23
C GLU A 158 -30.81 -5.83 -5.13
N VAL A 159 -30.57 -5.42 -3.88
CA VAL A 159 -31.12 -6.06 -2.70
C VAL A 159 -31.62 -5.00 -1.72
N ILE A 160 -32.71 -5.29 -1.03
CA ILE A 160 -33.23 -4.42 0.04
C ILE A 160 -33.11 -5.19 1.33
N GLU A 161 -32.24 -4.72 2.22
CA GLU A 161 -31.98 -5.36 3.50
C GLU A 161 -32.43 -4.51 4.68
N GLN A 162 -32.57 -5.14 5.84
CA GLN A 162 -32.76 -4.43 7.09
C GLN A 162 -31.44 -4.39 7.86
N ASN A 163 -30.99 -3.20 8.27
CA ASN A 163 -29.78 -3.07 9.07
C ASN A 163 -30.05 -3.31 10.58
N HIS A 164 -29.01 -3.26 11.42
CA HIS A 164 -29.16 -3.51 12.87
C HIS A 164 -29.97 -2.44 13.60
N LEU A 165 -30.13 -1.26 12.98
CA LEU A 165 -30.97 -0.17 13.49
C LEU A 165 -32.44 -0.33 13.07
N GLY A 166 -32.78 -1.38 12.32
CA GLY A 166 -34.13 -1.65 11.85
C GLY A 166 -34.54 -0.89 10.59
N LEU A 167 -33.63 -0.12 9.97
CA LEU A 167 -33.90 0.64 8.74
C LEU A 167 -33.81 -0.28 7.51
N LEU A 168 -34.74 -0.08 6.57
CA LEU A 168 -34.65 -0.72 5.25
C LEU A 168 -33.68 0.05 4.37
N VAL A 169 -32.67 -0.66 3.87
CA VAL A 169 -31.57 -0.12 3.10
C VAL A 169 -31.60 -0.78 1.71
N PRO A 170 -32.06 -0.06 0.68
CA PRO A 170 -31.88 -0.48 -0.70
C PRO A 170 -30.41 -0.32 -1.08
N MET A 171 -29.81 -1.36 -1.64
CA MET A 171 -28.43 -1.34 -2.09
C MET A 171 -28.26 -2.12 -3.38
N PHE A 172 -27.36 -1.61 -4.23
CA PHE A 172 -26.80 -2.38 -5.32
C PHE A 172 -25.53 -3.07 -4.81
N ALA A 173 -25.55 -4.39 -4.74
CA ALA A 173 -24.45 -5.18 -4.23
C ALA A 173 -23.66 -5.79 -5.39
N ARG A 174 -22.34 -5.79 -5.28
CA ARG A 174 -21.43 -6.47 -6.21
C ARG A 174 -20.45 -7.32 -5.42
N VAL A 175 -20.34 -8.59 -5.80
CA VAL A 175 -19.44 -9.55 -5.17
C VAL A 175 -18.49 -10.10 -6.22
N ASN A 176 -17.20 -10.07 -5.94
CA ASN A 176 -16.17 -10.63 -6.81
C ASN A 176 -15.18 -11.43 -5.96
N ARG A 177 -14.54 -12.44 -6.55
CA ARG A 177 -13.46 -13.16 -5.88
C ARG A 177 -12.13 -12.46 -6.15
N ILE A 178 -11.43 -12.07 -5.09
CA ILE A 178 -10.05 -11.59 -5.19
C ILE A 178 -9.14 -12.82 -5.18
N VAL A 179 -8.52 -13.12 -6.31
CA VAL A 179 -7.48 -14.14 -6.40
C VAL A 179 -6.19 -13.47 -6.00
N LYS A 180 -5.52 -13.99 -4.97
CA LYS A 180 -4.15 -13.59 -4.68
C LYS A 180 -3.32 -14.10 -5.86
N CYS A 181 -2.68 -13.22 -6.63
CA CYS A 181 -1.58 -13.66 -7.48
C CYS A 181 -0.55 -14.26 -6.53
N GLU A 182 -0.41 -15.58 -6.53
CA GLU A 182 0.78 -16.21 -5.97
C GLU A 182 1.93 -15.83 -6.90
N ASP A 183 2.96 -15.21 -6.34
CA ASP A 183 4.27 -15.12 -6.99
C ASP A 183 4.66 -16.56 -7.34
N ASN A 184 4.65 -16.90 -8.63
CA ASN A 184 5.24 -18.14 -9.12
C ASN A 184 6.72 -18.10 -8.72
N GLY A 185 7.07 -18.89 -7.70
CA GLY A 185 8.46 -19.16 -7.31
C GLY A 185 9.23 -19.89 -8.40
#